data_AF-A0A1B6DDP8-F1
#
_entry.id   AF-A0A1B6DDP8-F1
#
_cell.length_a   1.000
_cell.length_b   1.000
_cell.length_c   1.000
_cell.angle_alpha   90.00
_cell.angle_beta   90.00
_cell.angle_gamma   90.00
#
_symmetry.space_group_name_H-M   'P 1'
#
loop_
_entity.id
_entity.type
_entity.pdbx_description
1 polymer ?
#
loop_
_entity_poly.entity_id
_entity_poly.type
_entity_poly.pdbx_seq_one_letter_code
_entity_poly.pdbx_strand_id
1 'polypeptide(L)'
;MYFMVRKLPGPGGHFFLGNAPEFLSKQKFFYHATKWREKFPSFLKTLIVFYPLIVVQSPEAVQTILSRKHKHAEKGFIYKGLRPLLGEGLITSAGDKWHSHRKLITPSFHFNILESFVDVFVSRTKDFMKELQVAVAK
;
A
#
# COMPACT_ATOMS: atom_id res chain seq x y z
N MET A 1 14.25 3.15 -20.04
CA MET A 1 13.04 2.96 -19.23
C MET A 1 11.87 3.86 -19.66
N TYR A 2 12.06 5.19 -19.75
CA TYR A 2 11.00 6.17 -20.05
C TYR A 2 10.17 5.90 -21.32
N PHE A 3 10.81 5.48 -22.41
CA PHE A 3 10.13 5.16 -23.67
C PHE A 3 9.22 3.92 -23.62
N MET A 4 9.55 2.92 -22.78
CA MET A 4 8.71 1.73 -22.62
C MET A 4 7.45 2.05 -21.80
N VAL A 5 7.58 2.89 -20.77
CA VAL A 5 6.44 3.34 -19.96
C VAL A 5 5.44 4.09 -20.82
N ARG A 6 5.89 4.92 -21.77
CA ARG A 6 4.98 5.64 -22.69
C ARG A 6 4.05 4.74 -23.50
N LYS A 7 4.52 3.55 -23.90
CA LYS A 7 3.77 2.56 -24.69
C LYS A 7 2.69 1.81 -23.88
N LEU A 8 2.71 1.90 -22.55
CA LEU A 8 1.71 1.25 -21.72
C LEU A 8 0.35 1.96 -21.83
N PRO A 9 -0.75 1.20 -21.92
CA PRO A 9 -2.09 1.74 -22.03
C PRO A 9 -2.51 2.40 -20.70
N GLY A 10 -3.42 3.35 -20.77
CA GLY A 10 -3.91 4.06 -19.60
C GLY A 10 -5.01 5.06 -19.92
N PRO A 11 -5.75 5.54 -18.92
CA PRO A 11 -6.76 6.57 -19.09
C PRO A 11 -6.09 7.87 -19.55
N GLY A 12 -6.84 8.66 -20.32
CA GLY A 12 -6.50 10.07 -20.49
C GLY A 12 -6.51 10.77 -19.12
N GLY A 13 -5.69 11.80 -18.97
CA GLY A 13 -5.63 12.61 -17.76
C GLY A 13 -5.69 14.10 -18.10
N HIS A 14 -5.99 14.91 -17.09
CA HIS A 14 -5.90 16.36 -17.18
C HIS A 14 -4.48 16.81 -17.54
N PHE A 15 -4.37 17.92 -18.27
CA PHE A 15 -3.09 18.41 -18.82
C PHE A 15 -1.97 18.56 -17.77
N PHE A 16 -2.29 19.16 -16.61
CA PHE A 16 -1.31 19.36 -15.52
C PHE A 16 -1.41 18.32 -14.39
N LEU A 17 -2.62 17.89 -14.04
CA LEU A 17 -2.85 17.04 -12.87
C LEU A 17 -2.80 15.54 -13.20
N GLY A 18 -2.79 15.17 -14.49
CA GLY A 18 -3.00 13.80 -14.91
C GLY A 18 -4.34 13.28 -14.36
N ASN A 19 -4.30 12.17 -13.65
CA ASN A 19 -5.45 11.54 -13.01
C ASN A 19 -5.55 11.79 -11.49
N ALA A 20 -4.81 12.77 -10.96
CA ALA A 20 -4.80 13.05 -9.52
C ALA A 20 -6.21 13.28 -8.91
N PRO A 21 -7.15 14.01 -9.55
CA PRO A 21 -8.50 14.18 -9.01
C PRO A 21 -9.26 12.86 -8.78
N GLU A 22 -9.09 11.89 -9.67
CA GLU A 22 -9.68 10.57 -9.58
C GLU A 22 -9.09 9.75 -8.42
N PHE A 23 -7.81 9.98 -8.09
CA PHE A 23 -7.15 9.36 -6.94
C PHE A 23 -7.50 10.02 -5.59
N LEU A 24 -7.70 11.34 -5.57
CA LEU A 24 -7.95 12.10 -4.34
C LEU A 24 -9.43 12.13 -3.93
N SER A 25 -10.34 11.77 -4.84
CA SER A 25 -11.77 11.71 -4.55
C SER A 25 -12.12 10.47 -3.74
N LYS A 26 -12.47 10.63 -2.46
CA LYS A 26 -12.89 9.53 -1.56
C LYS A 26 -14.04 8.69 -2.14
N GLN A 27 -15.01 9.32 -2.80
CA GLN A 27 -16.18 8.64 -3.36
C GLN A 27 -15.88 7.98 -4.71
N LYS A 28 -15.05 8.63 -5.54
CA LYS A 28 -14.81 8.18 -6.91
C LYS A 28 -13.60 7.27 -7.08
N PHE A 29 -12.70 7.21 -6.10
CA PHE A 29 -11.49 6.38 -6.17
C PHE A 29 -11.82 4.92 -6.51
N PHE A 30 -12.72 4.30 -5.74
CA PHE A 30 -13.09 2.90 -5.97
C PHE A 30 -13.80 2.71 -7.31
N TYR A 31 -14.70 3.62 -7.69
CA TYR A 31 -15.37 3.59 -9.00
C TYR A 31 -14.38 3.67 -10.17
N HIS A 32 -13.40 4.57 -10.11
CA HIS A 32 -12.38 4.69 -11.15
C HIS A 32 -11.41 3.50 -11.14
N ALA A 33 -11.05 3.00 -9.95
CA ALA A 33 -10.16 1.85 -9.81
C ALA A 33 -10.77 0.58 -10.43
N THR A 34 -12.05 0.30 -10.20
CA THR A 34 -12.74 -0.86 -10.81
C THR A 34 -12.86 -0.68 -12.33
N LYS A 35 -13.32 0.49 -12.77
CA LYS A 35 -13.50 0.78 -14.20
C LYS A 35 -12.19 0.70 -14.99
N TRP A 36 -11.08 1.21 -14.44
CA TRP A 36 -9.78 1.13 -15.11
C TRP A 36 -9.17 -0.25 -15.02
N ARG A 37 -9.44 -1.02 -13.96
CA ARG A 37 -9.05 -2.43 -13.87
C ARG A 37 -9.66 -3.24 -15.01
N GLU A 38 -10.96 -3.10 -15.24
CA GLU A 38 -11.67 -3.80 -16.32
C GLU A 38 -11.15 -3.39 -17.70
N LYS A 39 -10.92 -2.08 -17.91
CA LYS A 39 -10.47 -1.55 -19.19
C LYS A 39 -9.00 -1.89 -19.51
N PHE A 40 -8.16 -2.07 -18.49
CA PHE A 40 -6.72 -2.27 -18.63
C PHE A 40 -6.24 -3.48 -17.78
N PRO A 41 -6.61 -4.71 -18.15
CA PRO A 41 -6.53 -5.88 -17.25
C PRO A 41 -5.10 -6.32 -16.90
N SER A 42 -4.09 -5.99 -17.72
CA SER A 42 -2.70 -6.41 -17.46
C SER A 42 -1.87 -5.31 -16.82
N PHE A 43 -1.80 -4.14 -17.46
CA PHE A 43 -1.01 -2.99 -17.02
C PHE A 43 -1.80 -1.71 -17.26
N LEU A 44 -1.69 -0.79 -16.31
CA LEU A 44 -2.32 0.52 -16.37
C LEU A 44 -1.27 1.58 -16.04
N LYS A 45 -1.01 2.47 -17.00
CA LYS A 45 -0.20 3.67 -16.77
C LYS A 45 -1.11 4.84 -16.41
N THR A 46 -0.78 5.52 -15.33
CA THR A 46 -1.42 6.78 -14.95
C THR A 46 -0.37 7.81 -14.56
N LEU A 47 -0.77 9.07 -14.49
CA LEU A 47 0.08 10.18 -14.07
C LEU A 47 -0.61 10.84 -12.89
N ILE A 48 0.07 10.92 -11.74
CA ILE A 48 -0.41 11.70 -10.60
C ILE A 48 0.45 12.95 -10.55
N VAL A 49 -0.10 14.05 -11.07
CA VAL A 49 0.62 15.32 -11.26
C VAL A 49 1.88 15.12 -12.11
N PHE A 50 3.06 14.95 -11.49
CA PHE A 50 4.34 14.75 -12.18
C PHE A 50 4.91 13.33 -12.00
N TYR A 51 4.23 12.45 -11.27
CA TYR A 51 4.71 11.12 -10.95
C TYR A 51 4.01 10.06 -11.82
N PRO A 52 4.71 9.44 -12.79
CA PRO A 52 4.14 8.32 -13.53
C PRO A 52 3.99 7.12 -12.58
N LEU A 53 2.80 6.55 -12.57
CA LEU A 53 2.47 5.36 -11.79
C LEU A 53 2.06 4.25 -12.75
N ILE A 54 2.62 3.07 -12.54
CA ILE A 54 2.26 1.85 -13.27
C ILE A 54 1.56 0.93 -12.29
N VAL A 55 0.30 0.65 -12.55
CA VAL A 55 -0.48 -0.36 -11.83
C VAL A 55 -0.34 -1.66 -12.60
N VAL A 56 0.23 -2.68 -11.93
CA VAL A 56 0.43 -4.01 -12.48
C VAL A 56 -0.68 -4.92 -11.96
N GLN A 57 -1.40 -5.57 -12.87
CA GLN A 57 -2.59 -6.36 -12.56
C GLN A 57 -2.50 -7.81 -13.04
N SER A 58 -1.63 -8.11 -14.01
CA SER A 58 -1.33 -9.49 -14.42
C SER A 58 -0.69 -10.26 -13.26
N PRO A 59 -1.22 -11.43 -12.87
CA PRO A 59 -0.65 -12.28 -11.82
C PRO A 59 0.82 -12.65 -12.09
N GLU A 60 1.15 -12.96 -13.33
CA GLU A 60 2.49 -13.38 -13.76
C GLU A 60 3.49 -12.22 -13.61
N ALA A 61 3.07 -11.01 -14.00
CA ALA A 61 3.88 -9.80 -13.85
C ALA A 61 4.05 -9.43 -12.37
N VAL A 62 2.99 -9.51 -11.57
CA VAL A 62 3.06 -9.28 -10.12
C VAL A 62 4.02 -10.28 -9.47
N GLN A 63 3.88 -11.57 -9.75
CA GLN A 63 4.78 -12.60 -9.24
C GLN A 63 6.23 -12.32 -9.65
N THR A 64 6.47 -11.99 -10.91
CA THR A 64 7.81 -11.67 -11.42
C THR A 64 8.43 -10.48 -10.69
N ILE A 65 7.65 -9.42 -10.44
CA ILE A 65 8.13 -8.22 -9.74
C ILE A 65 8.39 -8.51 -8.25
N LEU A 66 7.48 -9.22 -7.59
CA LEU A 66 7.54 -9.48 -6.15
C LEU A 66 8.51 -10.60 -5.76
N SER A 67 8.78 -11.56 -6.66
CA SER A 67 9.65 -12.72 -6.38
C SER A 67 11.13 -12.44 -6.60
N ARG A 68 11.48 -11.38 -7.35
CA ARG A 68 12.88 -10.98 -7.51
C ARG A 68 13.40 -10.51 -6.15
N LYS A 69 14.49 -11.13 -5.65
CA LYS A 69 15.23 -10.68 -4.46
C LYS A 69 15.37 -9.16 -4.52
N HIS A 70 15.08 -8.50 -3.40
CA HIS A 70 14.86 -7.06 -3.12
C HIS A 70 15.80 -6.01 -3.74
N LYS A 71 16.65 -6.36 -4.70
CA LYS A 71 17.55 -5.50 -5.47
C LYS A 71 16.89 -4.27 -6.12
N HIS A 72 15.55 -4.22 -6.22
CA HIS A 72 14.81 -3.08 -6.78
C HIS A 72 13.65 -2.61 -5.87
N ALA A 73 13.62 -3.01 -4.59
CA ALA A 73 12.54 -2.69 -3.67
C ALA A 73 12.75 -1.31 -3.00
N GLU A 74 12.90 -0.27 -3.81
CA GLU A 74 12.85 1.10 -3.29
C GLU A 74 11.44 1.46 -2.83
N LYS A 75 11.37 2.33 -1.82
CA LYS A 75 10.09 2.81 -1.32
C LYS A 75 9.58 3.92 -2.24
N GLY A 76 8.36 3.75 -2.75
CA GLY A 76 7.69 4.76 -3.57
C GLY A 76 7.51 6.09 -2.84
N PHE A 77 7.18 7.14 -3.58
CA PHE A 77 7.06 8.52 -3.05
C PHE A 77 6.10 8.64 -1.86
N ILE A 78 5.07 7.78 -1.79
CA ILE A 78 4.09 7.75 -0.69
C ILE A 78 4.77 7.58 0.68
N TYR A 79 5.84 6.77 0.75
CA TYR A 79 6.56 6.55 1.99
C TYR A 79 7.30 7.79 2.49
N LYS A 80 7.60 8.78 1.62
CA LYS A 80 8.18 10.07 2.06
C LYS A 80 7.22 10.84 2.96
N GLY A 81 5.92 10.80 2.67
CA GLY A 81 4.88 11.42 3.50
C GLY A 81 4.69 10.74 4.85
N LEU A 82 5.08 9.46 4.98
CA LEU A 82 4.99 8.72 6.24
C LEU A 82 6.19 8.91 7.17
N ARG A 83 7.34 9.38 6.65
CA ARG A 83 8.57 9.54 7.42
C ARG A 83 8.44 10.48 8.63
N PRO A 84 7.73 11.63 8.57
CA PRO A 84 7.58 12.50 9.74
C PRO A 84 6.85 11.82 10.91
N LEU A 85 5.93 10.89 10.62
CA LEU A 85 5.16 10.17 11.63
C LEU A 85 5.86 8.90 12.12
N LEU A 86 6.44 8.12 11.22
CA LEU A 86 6.95 6.77 11.51
C LEU A 86 8.48 6.70 11.59
N GLY A 87 9.18 7.82 11.34
CA GLY A 87 10.62 7.87 11.23
C GLY A 87 11.17 7.00 10.11
N GLU A 88 12.44 6.60 10.24
CA GLU A 88 13.10 5.66 9.33
C GLU A 88 13.15 4.24 9.93
N GLY A 89 12.05 3.51 9.80
CA GLY A 89 11.87 2.18 10.38
C GLY A 89 11.54 1.11 9.34
N LEU A 90 10.99 -0.02 9.79
CA LEU A 90 10.63 -1.17 8.96
C LEU A 90 9.73 -0.79 7.76
N ILE A 91 8.82 0.17 7.93
CA ILE A 91 7.86 0.54 6.88
C ILE A 91 8.51 1.45 5.82
N THR A 92 9.33 2.40 6.27
CA THR A 92 9.82 3.55 5.47
C THR A 92 11.26 3.39 4.95
N SER A 93 12.03 2.42 5.47
CA SER A 93 13.39 2.10 5.01
C SER A 93 13.40 1.08 3.87
N ALA A 94 14.48 1.06 3.08
CA ALA A 94 14.74 0.08 2.01
C ALA A 94 16.11 -0.58 2.22
N GLY A 95 16.43 -1.59 1.40
CA GLY A 95 17.75 -2.25 1.40
C GLY A 95 18.13 -2.88 2.75
N ASP A 96 19.39 -2.73 3.15
CA ASP A 96 19.96 -3.42 4.32
C ASP A 96 19.33 -2.98 5.64
N LYS A 97 18.95 -1.70 5.76
CA LYS A 97 18.25 -1.17 6.95
C LYS A 97 16.89 -1.85 7.12
N TRP A 98 16.14 -1.98 6.03
CA TRP A 98 14.88 -2.72 6.01
C TRP A 98 15.07 -4.19 6.35
N HIS A 99 16.07 -4.84 5.73
CA HIS A 99 16.39 -6.24 5.98
C HIS A 99 16.72 -6.51 7.46
N SER A 100 17.56 -5.65 8.05
CA SER A 100 17.97 -5.75 9.46
C SER A 100 16.79 -5.59 10.40
N HIS A 101 15.98 -4.52 10.22
CA HIS A 101 14.78 -4.30 11.04
C HIS A 101 13.76 -5.44 10.88
N ARG A 102 13.57 -5.96 9.66
CA ARG A 102 12.64 -7.07 9.41
C ARG A 102 13.10 -8.34 10.13
N LYS A 103 14.40 -8.64 10.07
CA LYS A 103 14.99 -9.81 10.76
C LYS A 103 14.79 -9.73 12.27
N LEU A 104 14.93 -8.54 12.86
CA LEU A 104 14.74 -8.34 14.29
C LEU A 104 13.27 -8.49 14.72
N ILE A 105 12.33 -8.01 13.91
CA ILE A 105 10.90 -7.96 14.28
C ILE A 105 10.14 -9.27 13.96
N THR A 106 10.54 -9.98 12.91
CA THR A 106 9.82 -11.18 12.43
C THR A 106 9.60 -12.25 13.51
N PRO A 107 10.53 -12.53 14.45
CA PRO A 107 10.30 -13.47 15.53
C PRO A 107 9.08 -13.15 16.39
N SER A 108 8.77 -11.86 16.63
CA SER A 108 7.60 -11.42 17.41
C SER A 108 6.26 -11.76 16.75
N PHE A 109 6.27 -12.13 15.48
CA PHE A 109 5.10 -12.56 14.71
C PHE A 109 5.05 -14.09 14.51
N HIS A 110 5.86 -14.84 15.25
CA HIS A 110 5.78 -16.30 15.27
C HIS A 110 4.48 -16.76 15.96
N PHE A 111 3.85 -17.85 15.48
CA PHE A 111 2.56 -18.32 15.95
C PHE A 111 2.46 -18.45 17.48
N ASN A 112 3.44 -19.07 18.13
CA ASN A 112 3.47 -19.22 19.60
C ASN A 112 3.42 -17.87 20.35
N ILE A 113 4.00 -16.80 19.79
CA ILE A 113 3.94 -15.47 20.40
C ILE A 113 2.56 -14.85 20.13
N LEU A 114 2.02 -15.02 18.93
CA LEU A 114 0.69 -14.53 18.57
C LEU A 114 -0.41 -15.17 19.45
N GLU A 115 -0.29 -16.45 19.78
CA GLU A 115 -1.20 -17.15 20.70
C GLU A 115 -1.23 -16.47 22.07
N SER A 116 -0.08 -16.04 22.59
CA SER A 116 -0.01 -15.30 23.86
C SER A 116 -0.72 -13.94 23.83
N PHE A 117 -0.92 -13.35 22.64
CA PHE A 117 -1.66 -12.09 22.50
C PHE A 117 -3.18 -12.28 22.44
N VAL A 118 -3.68 -13.50 22.24
CA VAL A 118 -5.12 -13.77 22.13
C VAL A 118 -5.85 -13.32 23.40
N ASP A 119 -5.34 -13.69 24.57
CA ASP A 119 -5.95 -13.32 25.86
C ASP A 119 -5.99 -11.80 26.06
N VAL A 120 -4.92 -11.11 25.64
CA VAL A 120 -4.83 -9.65 25.69
C VAL A 120 -5.86 -9.02 24.76
N PHE A 121 -5.99 -9.51 23.52
CA PHE A 121 -6.99 -9.02 22.57
C PHE A 121 -8.41 -9.25 23.07
N VAL A 122 -8.71 -10.42 23.62
CA VAL A 122 -10.01 -10.73 24.21
C VAL A 122 -10.32 -9.79 25.38
N SER A 123 -9.37 -9.59 26.30
CA SER A 123 -9.55 -8.68 27.43
C SER A 123 -9.84 -7.26 26.95
N ARG A 124 -9.02 -6.71 26.05
CA ARG A 124 -9.18 -5.34 25.56
C ARG A 124 -10.45 -5.15 24.74
N THR A 125 -10.85 -6.17 24.00
CA THR A 125 -12.13 -6.17 23.27
C THR A 125 -13.31 -6.13 24.24
N LYS A 126 -13.29 -6.90 25.32
CA LYS A 126 -14.33 -6.85 26.35
C LYS A 126 -14.43 -5.48 27.01
N ASP A 127 -13.28 -4.87 27.33
CA ASP A 127 -13.23 -3.53 27.91
C ASP A 127 -13.86 -2.50 26.94
N PHE A 128 -13.45 -2.52 25.68
CA PHE A 128 -13.99 -1.65 24.63
C PHE A 128 -15.50 -1.84 24.42
N MET A 129 -16.00 -3.08 24.44
CA MET A 129 -17.42 -3.36 24.28
C MET A 129 -18.27 -2.79 25.42
N LYS A 130 -17.76 -2.81 26.66
CA LYS A 130 -18.44 -2.19 27.81
C LYS A 130 -18.55 -0.67 27.62
N GLU A 131 -17.47 -0.02 27.20
CA GLU A 131 -17.47 1.42 26.93
C GLU A 131 -18.45 1.79 25.82
N LEU A 132 -18.49 1.00 24.74
CA LEU A 132 -19.46 1.20 23.65
C LEU A 132 -20.91 1.05 24.13
N GLN A 133 -21.23 0.04 24.95
CA GLN A 133 -22.58 -0.15 25.48
C GLN A 133 -23.03 1.05 26.32
N VAL A 134 -22.13 1.61 27.14
CA VAL A 134 -22.41 2.83 27.90
C VAL A 134 -22.60 4.04 26.99
N ALA A 135 -21.80 4.17 25.93
CA ALA A 135 -21.89 5.29 24.99
C ALA A 135 -23.17 5.27 24.14
N VAL A 136 -23.67 4.09 23.77
CA VAL A 136 -24.90 3.91 22.96
C VAL A 136 -26.17 3.99 23.82
N ALA A 137 -26.08 3.72 25.12
CA ALA A 137 -27.21 3.86 26.05
C ALA A 137 -27.48 5.32 26.50
N LYS A 138 -26.68 6.28 26.03
CA LYS A 138 -26.88 7.73 26.19
C LYS A 138 -27.51 8.34 24.94
#